data_AF-A0A9W4MIN0-F1
#
_entry.id   AF-A0A9W4MIN0-F1
#
_cell.length_a   1.000
_cell.length_b   1.000
_cell.length_c   1.000
_cell.angle_alpha   90.00
_cell.angle_beta   90.00
_cell.angle_gamma   90.00
#
_symmetry.space_group_name_H-M   'P 1'
#
loop_
_entity.id
_entity.type
_entity.pdbx_description
1 polymer ?
#
loop_
_entity_poly.entity_id
_entity_poly.type
_entity_poly.pdbx_seq_one_letter_code
_entity_poly.pdbx_strand_id
1 'polypeptide(L)'
;MGGGPGGDGRDDKDKKKDKPRYEPPPPPTTRIGKKKRKAAGPSTASKLPDIYPTSRCKLRYLRMQRVHDHLLLEEEYVENMERMRKAKAQATQDPASRTGDLDVMDRNADERSRVDDMRGSPMGVGNLEELIDDDHAIVSSATGPEYYVSIMSFVDKDLLEPGASILLHHKSVSVVGVLTEESDPLVSVMKLDKAPTESYADIGGLEQQIQEVRESVELPLLHPELYEEMGIKPPKGVILYGAPGTGKTLLAKAVANQTSATFLRIVGSELIQKYLGDGPRLVRQIFSVAAEHAPSIVFIDEIDAIGTKRYESQSGGEREIQRTMLELLNQLDGFDDRGDVKVIMATNKIETLDPALIRPGRIDRKILFENPDQNTKKKIFTLHTSKMSLGDDVDLEEFINQKDDLSGADIRAICTEAGLMALRERRMRVQMDDFRAARERIMKTKQDGGPVEGLYL
;
A
#
# COMPACT_ATOMS: atom_id res chain seq x y z
N MET A 1 -41.60 73.98 45.14
CA MET A 1 -42.95 73.91 44.53
C MET A 1 -43.07 72.51 43.95
N GLY A 2 -43.62 71.52 44.65
CA GLY A 2 -45.06 71.31 44.91
C GLY A 2 -45.74 70.83 43.61
N GLY A 3 -46.37 69.67 43.46
CA GLY A 3 -46.63 68.48 44.27
C GLY A 3 -47.20 67.38 43.33
N GLY A 4 -47.30 66.13 43.79
CA GLY A 4 -48.17 65.11 43.14
C GLY A 4 -49.66 65.40 43.41
N PRO A 5 -50.64 64.51 43.09
CA PRO A 5 -50.52 63.07 42.73
C PRO A 5 -51.58 62.52 41.72
N GLY A 6 -51.50 61.21 41.41
CA GLY A 6 -52.68 60.32 41.48
C GLY A 6 -53.34 59.83 40.18
N GLY A 7 -53.51 58.50 40.05
CA GLY A 7 -54.47 57.88 39.14
C GLY A 7 -54.18 56.41 38.76
N ASP A 8 -54.56 55.49 39.65
CA ASP A 8 -54.47 54.02 39.53
C ASP A 8 -55.56 53.44 38.59
N GLY A 9 -55.33 52.26 38.00
CA GLY A 9 -56.33 51.57 37.17
C GLY A 9 -55.80 50.35 36.41
N ARG A 10 -55.84 49.18 37.05
CA ARG A 10 -55.61 47.85 36.46
C ARG A 10 -56.75 47.45 35.53
N ASP A 11 -56.45 46.75 34.44
CA ASP A 11 -57.19 45.53 34.07
C ASP A 11 -56.39 44.64 33.10
N ASP A 12 -56.25 43.38 33.53
CA ASP A 12 -55.64 42.24 32.87
C ASP A 12 -56.61 41.65 31.83
N LYS A 13 -56.17 41.44 30.58
CA LYS A 13 -56.56 40.32 29.67
C LYS A 13 -56.08 40.56 28.23
N ASP A 14 -55.06 39.82 27.81
CA ASP A 14 -55.14 38.85 26.69
C ASP A 14 -53.74 38.39 26.26
N LYS A 15 -53.30 37.26 26.84
CA LYS A 15 -52.13 36.50 26.40
C LYS A 15 -52.45 35.77 25.09
N LYS A 16 -52.06 36.33 23.94
CA LYS A 16 -51.90 35.55 22.70
C LYS A 16 -50.67 34.65 22.83
N LYS A 17 -50.90 33.34 22.93
CA LYS A 17 -49.87 32.30 22.81
C LYS A 17 -49.32 32.29 21.39
N ASP A 18 -48.08 32.72 21.20
CA ASP A 18 -47.32 32.44 19.98
C ASP A 18 -47.11 30.92 19.85
N LYS A 19 -47.50 30.37 18.70
CA LYS A 19 -47.22 28.98 18.35
C LYS A 19 -45.71 28.84 18.10
N PRO A 20 -45.06 27.75 18.56
CA PRO A 20 -43.65 27.54 18.27
C PRO A 20 -43.46 27.36 16.76
N ARG A 21 -42.58 28.19 16.19
CA ARG A 21 -42.16 28.15 14.79
C ARG A 21 -41.36 26.88 14.58
N TYR A 22 -41.79 26.02 13.66
CA TYR A 22 -41.08 24.80 13.30
C TYR A 22 -39.76 25.18 12.63
N GLU A 23 -38.63 24.89 13.28
CA GLU A 23 -37.31 24.92 12.67
C GLU A 23 -36.93 23.48 12.26
N PRO A 24 -36.57 23.23 11.00
CA PRO A 24 -36.07 21.92 10.61
C PRO A 24 -34.74 21.63 11.35
N PRO A 25 -34.47 20.36 11.70
CA PRO A 25 -33.21 20.00 12.35
C PRO A 25 -32.02 20.43 11.47
N PRO A 26 -30.90 20.85 12.08
CA PRO A 26 -29.73 21.24 11.32
C PRO A 26 -29.26 20.07 10.44
N PRO A 27 -28.83 20.32 9.19
CA PRO A 27 -28.27 19.27 8.36
C PRO A 27 -27.07 18.63 9.09
N PRO A 28 -26.89 17.30 9.02
CA PRO A 28 -25.74 16.67 9.62
C PRO A 28 -24.48 17.31 9.05
N THR A 29 -23.68 17.91 9.93
CA THR A 29 -22.42 18.52 9.55
C THR A 29 -21.54 17.46 8.92
N THR A 30 -21.37 17.51 7.61
CA THR A 30 -20.38 16.73 6.87
C THR A 30 -18.99 17.25 7.23
N ARG A 31 -18.49 16.83 8.40
CA ARG A 31 -17.04 16.81 8.67
C ARG A 31 -16.42 15.70 7.83
N ILE A 32 -16.32 15.96 6.52
CA ILE A 32 -15.48 15.21 5.59
C ILE A 32 -14.04 15.56 5.98
N GLY A 33 -13.39 14.61 6.63
CA GLY A 33 -12.06 14.79 7.21
C GLY A 33 -11.79 13.82 8.35
N LYS A 34 -12.22 12.57 8.22
CA LYS A 34 -11.74 11.49 9.08
C LYS A 34 -10.73 10.68 8.28
N LYS A 35 -9.49 10.68 8.76
CA LYS A 35 -8.46 9.69 8.42
C LYS A 35 -9.14 8.32 8.29
N LYS A 36 -8.87 7.55 7.23
CA LYS A 36 -9.16 6.11 7.17
C LYS A 36 -8.61 5.50 8.46
N ARG A 37 -9.46 5.34 9.47
CA ARG A 37 -9.10 4.63 10.70
C ARG A 37 -9.06 3.19 10.26
N LYS A 38 -7.85 2.60 10.25
CA LYS A 38 -7.67 1.15 10.27
C LYS A 38 -8.77 0.55 11.16
N ALA A 39 -9.48 -0.45 10.65
CA ALA A 39 -10.53 -1.19 11.32
C ALA A 39 -10.22 -1.33 12.81
N ALA A 40 -10.79 -0.44 13.61
CA ALA A 40 -10.86 -0.59 15.04
C ALA A 40 -12.25 -1.18 15.23
N GLY A 41 -12.32 -2.52 15.35
CA GLY A 41 -13.49 -3.17 15.91
C GLY A 41 -13.91 -2.51 17.23
N PRO A 42 -15.08 -2.88 17.79
CA PRO A 42 -15.69 -2.18 18.93
C PRO A 42 -14.62 -1.82 19.97
N SER A 43 -14.44 -0.51 20.17
CA SER A 43 -13.26 0.13 20.79
C SER A 43 -12.96 -0.26 22.25
N THR A 44 -13.72 -1.21 22.80
CA THR A 44 -13.53 -1.83 24.10
C THR A 44 -12.60 -3.04 24.06
N ALA A 45 -12.31 -3.63 22.90
CA ALA A 45 -11.65 -4.94 22.82
C ALA A 45 -10.11 -4.93 22.68
N SER A 46 -9.42 -3.79 22.56
CA SER A 46 -7.99 -3.81 22.18
C SER A 46 -7.09 -2.70 22.71
N LYS A 47 -7.43 -2.07 23.85
CA LYS A 47 -6.46 -1.23 24.55
C LYS A 47 -6.30 -1.69 25.99
N LEU A 48 -5.15 -2.32 26.27
CA LEU A 48 -4.62 -2.38 27.63
C LEU A 48 -4.67 -0.95 28.22
N PRO A 49 -5.10 -0.77 29.48
CA PRO A 49 -5.14 0.54 30.10
C PRO A 49 -3.75 1.19 30.05
N ASP A 50 -3.65 2.48 29.70
CA ASP A 50 -2.36 3.15 29.55
C ASP A 50 -1.57 3.16 30.87
N ILE A 51 -0.46 2.40 30.92
CA ILE A 51 0.36 2.23 32.12
C ILE A 51 1.51 3.24 32.12
N TYR A 52 1.36 4.32 32.88
CA TYR A 52 2.46 5.22 33.22
C TYR A 52 3.17 4.76 34.51
N PRO A 53 4.49 4.94 34.68
CA PRO A 53 5.47 5.57 33.77
C PRO A 53 5.93 4.65 32.63
N THR A 54 6.26 5.24 31.48
CA THR A 54 6.80 4.52 30.30
C THR A 54 8.24 4.02 30.50
N SER A 55 9.00 4.62 31.42
CA SER A 55 10.36 4.22 31.76
C SER A 55 10.42 2.83 32.42
N ARG A 56 11.58 2.15 32.30
CA ARG A 56 11.84 0.87 32.98
C ARG A 56 11.92 1.10 34.49
N CYS A 57 10.79 0.96 35.17
CA CYS A 57 10.68 1.14 36.62
C CYS A 57 9.86 0.01 37.25
N LYS A 58 10.14 -0.29 38.52
CA LYS A 58 9.39 -1.30 39.30
C LYS A 58 7.89 -0.98 39.36
N LEU A 59 7.51 0.29 39.31
CA LEU A 59 6.11 0.73 39.32
C LEU A 59 5.34 0.30 38.07
N ARG A 60 5.96 0.39 36.88
CA ARG A 60 5.38 -0.09 35.62
C ARG A 60 5.19 -1.60 35.66
N TYR A 61 6.20 -2.34 36.15
CA TYR A 61 6.10 -3.79 36.33
C TYR A 61 4.94 -4.19 37.25
N LEU A 62 4.83 -3.56 38.44
CA LEU A 62 3.73 -3.85 39.38
C LEU A 62 2.34 -3.49 38.82
N ARG A 63 2.23 -2.43 38.00
CA ARG A 63 0.96 -2.08 37.33
C ARG A 63 0.61 -3.07 36.21
N MET A 64 1.58 -3.47 35.38
CA MET A 64 1.40 -4.51 34.36
C MET A 64 1.00 -5.83 35.00
N GLN A 65 1.64 -6.19 36.11
CA GLN A 65 1.33 -7.40 36.87
C GLN A 65 -0.11 -7.39 37.39
N ARG A 66 -0.59 -6.28 37.96
CA ARG A 66 -2.01 -6.18 38.37
C ARG A 66 -2.98 -6.32 37.22
N VAL A 67 -2.71 -5.69 36.07
CA VAL A 67 -3.57 -5.81 34.88
C VAL A 67 -3.60 -7.26 34.39
N HIS A 68 -2.43 -7.91 34.36
CA HIS A 68 -2.33 -9.32 34.01
C HIS A 68 -3.11 -10.21 34.99
N ASP A 69 -2.94 -10.00 36.30
CA ASP A 69 -3.64 -10.76 37.34
C ASP A 69 -5.16 -10.57 37.23
N HIS A 70 -5.65 -9.36 36.96
CA HIS A 70 -7.08 -9.10 36.74
C HIS A 70 -7.61 -9.80 35.50
N LEU A 71 -6.87 -9.76 34.39
CA LEU A 71 -7.28 -10.40 33.14
C LEU A 71 -7.29 -11.92 33.26
N LEU A 72 -6.30 -12.48 33.96
CA LEU A 72 -6.22 -13.92 34.22
C LEU A 72 -7.34 -14.37 35.17
N LEU A 73 -7.72 -13.53 36.15
CA LEU A 73 -8.87 -13.78 37.01
C LEU A 73 -10.20 -13.70 36.23
N GLU A 74 -10.34 -12.75 35.30
CA GLU A 74 -11.50 -12.69 34.39
C GLU A 74 -11.57 -13.90 33.46
N GLU A 75 -10.45 -14.32 32.87
CA GLU A 75 -10.36 -15.52 32.02
C GLU A 75 -10.71 -16.78 32.82
N GLU A 76 -10.10 -16.99 33.99
CA GLU A 76 -10.42 -18.13 34.85
C GLU A 76 -11.85 -18.06 35.36
N TYR A 77 -12.39 -16.88 35.63
CA TYR A 77 -13.79 -16.72 36.04
C TYR A 77 -14.73 -17.12 34.91
N VAL A 78 -14.48 -16.66 33.67
CA VAL A 78 -15.27 -17.05 32.50
C VAL A 78 -15.13 -18.55 32.23
N GLU A 79 -13.93 -19.11 32.26
CA GLU A 79 -13.69 -20.54 32.09
C GLU A 79 -14.38 -21.38 33.17
N ASN A 80 -14.29 -20.97 34.43
CA ASN A 80 -14.95 -21.69 35.52
C ASN A 80 -16.47 -21.53 35.44
N MET A 81 -16.97 -20.36 35.04
CA MET A 81 -18.40 -20.16 34.81
C MET A 81 -18.88 -21.05 33.66
N GLU A 82 -18.08 -21.21 32.59
CA GLU A 82 -18.35 -22.14 31.50
C GLU A 82 -18.25 -23.61 31.92
N ARG A 83 -17.23 -24.01 32.69
CA ARG A 83 -17.05 -25.39 33.20
C ARG A 83 -18.17 -25.77 34.17
N MET A 84 -18.54 -24.87 35.08
CA MET A 84 -19.66 -25.07 36.00
C MET A 84 -20.99 -25.11 35.25
N ARG A 85 -21.14 -24.31 34.18
CA ARG A 85 -22.30 -24.37 33.29
C ARG A 85 -22.35 -25.70 32.51
N LYS A 86 -21.22 -26.21 32.01
CA LYS A 86 -21.09 -27.53 31.36
C LYS A 86 -21.38 -28.70 32.31
N ALA A 87 -20.91 -28.64 33.56
CA ALA A 87 -21.18 -29.66 34.57
C ALA A 87 -22.65 -29.68 35.00
N LYS A 88 -23.30 -28.51 35.15
CA LYS A 88 -24.74 -28.40 35.40
C LYS A 88 -25.58 -28.91 34.22
N ALA A 89 -25.15 -28.64 32.99
CA ALA A 89 -25.76 -29.18 31.78
C ALA A 89 -25.74 -30.71 31.71
N GLN A 90 -24.63 -31.35 32.12
CA GLN A 90 -24.50 -32.82 32.12
C GLN A 90 -25.25 -33.53 33.26
N ALA A 91 -25.41 -32.88 34.41
CA ALA A 91 -26.15 -33.44 35.55
C ALA A 91 -27.68 -33.45 35.35
N THR A 92 -28.19 -32.76 34.32
CA THR A 92 -29.63 -32.63 34.04
C THR A 92 -30.03 -33.54 32.86
N GLN A 93 -30.04 -34.86 33.09
CA GLN A 93 -30.48 -35.88 32.11
C GLN A 93 -31.91 -36.42 32.36
N ASP A 94 -32.82 -35.60 32.92
CA ASP A 94 -34.24 -35.96 33.04
C ASP A 94 -35.12 -35.21 32.01
N PRO A 95 -36.10 -35.86 31.34
CA PRO A 95 -36.65 -35.36 30.07
C PRO A 95 -37.77 -34.30 30.21
N ALA A 96 -38.14 -33.89 31.42
CA ALA A 96 -39.43 -33.24 31.68
C ALA A 96 -39.38 -31.75 32.08
N SER A 97 -38.22 -31.11 32.18
CA SER A 97 -38.09 -29.68 32.49
C SER A 97 -37.12 -28.98 31.56
N ARG A 98 -37.48 -28.92 30.28
CA ARG A 98 -36.79 -28.15 29.24
C ARG A 98 -37.16 -26.67 29.33
N THR A 99 -36.52 -25.90 30.19
CA THR A 99 -36.54 -24.43 30.08
C THR A 99 -35.38 -23.82 30.84
N GLY A 100 -34.37 -23.36 30.09
CA GLY A 100 -33.37 -22.42 30.57
C GLY A 100 -31.97 -23.01 30.78
N ASP A 101 -31.03 -22.56 29.94
CA ASP A 101 -29.59 -22.43 30.25
C ASP A 101 -28.62 -23.59 29.99
N LEU A 102 -28.94 -24.42 29.01
CA LEU A 102 -27.93 -25.11 28.20
C LEU A 102 -27.31 -24.10 27.19
N ASP A 103 -26.14 -24.41 26.63
CA ASP A 103 -25.58 -23.79 25.40
C ASP A 103 -24.82 -22.46 25.61
N VAL A 104 -23.49 -22.41 25.41
CA VAL A 104 -22.79 -21.18 24.95
C VAL A 104 -21.76 -21.51 23.89
N MET A 105 -20.98 -22.59 24.04
CA MET A 105 -20.10 -23.05 22.94
C MET A 105 -20.89 -23.71 21.80
N ASP A 106 -21.90 -24.53 22.12
CA ASP A 106 -22.88 -25.01 21.14
C ASP A 106 -23.73 -23.83 20.65
N ARG A 107 -24.06 -22.88 21.54
CA ARG A 107 -24.78 -21.65 21.19
C ARG A 107 -24.03 -20.80 20.16
N ASN A 108 -22.71 -20.68 20.24
CA ASN A 108 -21.91 -19.93 19.24
C ASN A 108 -21.84 -20.66 17.89
N ALA A 109 -21.76 -21.99 17.89
CA ALA A 109 -21.79 -22.80 16.67
C ALA A 109 -23.20 -22.80 16.05
N ASP A 110 -24.24 -22.95 16.87
CA ASP A 110 -25.64 -22.83 16.53
C ASP A 110 -26.01 -21.41 16.07
N GLU A 111 -25.46 -20.38 16.69
CA GLU A 111 -25.64 -18.97 16.31
C GLU A 111 -24.98 -18.72 14.95
N ARG A 112 -23.78 -19.26 14.71
CA ARG A 112 -23.15 -19.20 13.37
C ARG A 112 -23.98 -19.96 12.32
N SER A 113 -24.49 -21.15 12.66
CA SER A 113 -25.36 -21.91 11.76
C SER A 113 -26.66 -21.16 11.46
N ARG A 114 -27.29 -20.56 12.49
CA ARG A 114 -28.49 -19.73 12.32
C ARG A 114 -28.20 -18.47 11.52
N VAL A 115 -27.04 -17.85 11.69
CA VAL A 115 -26.61 -16.72 10.88
C VAL A 115 -26.48 -17.15 9.43
N ASP A 116 -25.81 -18.27 9.13
CA ASP A 116 -25.68 -18.79 7.76
C ASP A 116 -27.03 -19.17 7.14
N ASP A 117 -27.97 -19.72 7.92
CA ASP A 117 -29.35 -19.95 7.48
C ASP A 117 -30.07 -18.62 7.17
N MET A 118 -29.86 -17.58 7.99
CA MET A 118 -30.39 -16.22 7.75
C MET A 118 -29.73 -15.54 6.55
N ARG A 119 -28.47 -15.85 6.26
CA ARG A 119 -27.75 -15.33 5.08
C ARG A 119 -28.37 -15.83 3.79
N GLY A 120 -28.87 -17.06 3.82
CA GLY A 120 -29.51 -17.71 2.70
C GLY A 120 -28.54 -18.00 1.54
N SER A 121 -28.84 -19.04 0.77
CA SER A 121 -28.14 -19.33 -0.48
C SER A 121 -29.18 -19.39 -1.60
N PRO A 122 -29.00 -18.67 -2.73
CA PRO A 122 -27.84 -17.86 -3.12
C PRO A 122 -27.82 -16.45 -2.49
N MET A 123 -26.64 -15.86 -2.41
CA MET A 123 -26.42 -14.45 -2.06
C MET A 123 -26.28 -13.64 -3.34
N GLY A 124 -27.02 -12.54 -3.45
CA GLY A 124 -26.86 -11.57 -4.52
C GLY A 124 -25.75 -10.58 -4.21
N VAL A 125 -25.12 -10.02 -5.24
CA VAL A 125 -24.14 -8.92 -5.09
C VAL A 125 -24.83 -7.63 -5.53
N GLY A 126 -24.68 -6.57 -4.72
CA GLY A 126 -25.16 -5.23 -5.02
C GLY A 126 -24.21 -4.18 -4.49
N ASN A 127 -24.50 -2.91 -4.80
CA ASN A 127 -23.74 -1.77 -4.31
C ASN A 127 -24.57 -0.98 -3.30
N LEU A 128 -23.92 -0.53 -2.24
CA LEU A 128 -24.52 0.41 -1.30
C LEU A 128 -24.50 1.81 -1.92
N GLU A 129 -25.65 2.45 -2.09
CA GLU A 129 -25.68 3.82 -2.62
C GLU A 129 -25.69 4.86 -1.51
N GLU A 130 -26.62 4.70 -0.57
CA GLU A 130 -26.79 5.64 0.53
C GLU A 130 -27.22 4.90 1.80
N LEU A 131 -26.62 5.29 2.92
CA LEU A 131 -27.04 4.86 4.25
C LEU A 131 -28.06 5.89 4.79
N ILE A 132 -29.29 5.45 5.05
CA ILE A 132 -30.34 6.35 5.56
C ILE A 132 -30.28 6.43 7.08
N ASP A 133 -30.28 5.28 7.73
CA ASP A 133 -30.19 5.16 9.18
C ASP A 133 -29.32 3.95 9.57
N ASP A 134 -29.24 3.66 10.87
CA ASP A 134 -28.39 2.58 11.36
C ASP A 134 -28.85 1.18 10.90
N ASP A 135 -30.12 0.99 10.52
CA ASP A 135 -30.72 -0.32 10.24
C ASP A 135 -31.28 -0.44 8.82
N HIS A 136 -31.21 0.62 8.00
CA HIS A 136 -31.74 0.68 6.64
C HIS A 136 -30.82 1.43 5.68
N ALA A 137 -30.73 0.91 4.46
CA ALA A 137 -29.94 1.47 3.38
C ALA A 137 -30.67 1.40 2.04
N ILE A 138 -30.27 2.27 1.12
CA ILE A 138 -30.60 2.15 -0.31
C ILE A 138 -29.49 1.37 -0.99
N VAL A 139 -29.88 0.29 -1.66
CA VAL A 139 -28.96 -0.60 -2.36
C VAL A 139 -29.38 -0.73 -3.82
N SER A 140 -28.41 -0.71 -4.73
CA SER A 140 -28.64 -1.07 -6.13
C SER A 140 -28.19 -2.51 -6.38
N SER A 141 -29.13 -3.33 -6.84
CA SER A 141 -28.82 -4.68 -7.32
C SER A 141 -28.18 -4.61 -8.70
N ALA A 142 -27.41 -5.63 -9.10
CA ALA A 142 -26.77 -5.70 -10.43
C ALA A 142 -27.76 -5.55 -11.61
N THR A 143 -29.04 -5.81 -11.39
CA THR A 143 -30.12 -5.64 -12.38
C THR A 143 -30.66 -4.21 -12.49
N GLY A 144 -30.17 -3.27 -11.69
CA GLY A 144 -30.49 -1.84 -11.77
C GLY A 144 -31.62 -1.27 -10.91
N PRO A 145 -32.58 -2.03 -10.31
CA PRO A 145 -33.53 -1.43 -9.39
C PRO A 145 -32.88 -1.12 -8.04
N GLU A 146 -33.16 0.08 -7.54
CA GLU A 146 -32.84 0.53 -6.19
C GLU A 146 -33.87 -0.02 -5.20
N TYR A 147 -33.40 -0.58 -4.09
CA TYR A 147 -34.24 -1.10 -3.02
C TYR A 147 -33.93 -0.41 -1.71
N TYR A 148 -34.98 -0.05 -0.95
CA TYR A 148 -34.88 0.31 0.45
C TYR A 148 -34.91 -0.97 1.29
N VAL A 149 -33.79 -1.29 1.95
CA VAL A 149 -33.57 -2.60 2.56
C VAL A 149 -33.07 -2.46 3.99
N SER A 150 -33.34 -3.47 4.82
CA SER A 150 -32.81 -3.54 6.17
C SER A 150 -31.41 -4.15 6.22
N ILE A 151 -30.59 -3.65 7.13
CA ILE A 151 -29.25 -4.15 7.45
C ILE A 151 -29.38 -5.18 8.57
N MET A 152 -28.86 -6.39 8.35
CA MET A 152 -28.89 -7.44 9.37
C MET A 152 -27.92 -7.11 10.51
N SER A 153 -28.29 -7.47 11.75
CA SER A 153 -27.56 -7.09 12.97
C SER A 153 -26.12 -7.63 13.06
N PHE A 154 -25.77 -8.65 12.28
CA PHE A 154 -24.43 -9.24 12.24
C PHE A 154 -23.49 -8.60 11.21
N VAL A 155 -23.96 -7.57 10.49
CA VAL A 155 -23.14 -6.76 9.59
C VAL A 155 -22.48 -5.65 10.38
N ASP A 156 -21.17 -5.50 10.21
CA ASP A 156 -20.44 -4.39 10.82
C ASP A 156 -20.75 -3.08 10.08
N LYS A 157 -21.39 -2.15 10.79
CA LYS A 157 -21.85 -0.87 10.24
C LYS A 157 -20.67 0.05 9.88
N ASP A 158 -19.54 -0.13 10.54
CA ASP A 158 -18.34 0.68 10.29
C ASP A 158 -17.70 0.37 8.93
N LEU A 159 -18.01 -0.79 8.34
CA LEU A 159 -17.51 -1.20 7.02
C LEU A 159 -18.45 -0.79 5.86
N LEU A 160 -19.63 -0.24 6.17
CA LEU A 160 -20.61 0.20 5.18
C LEU A 160 -20.30 1.64 4.74
N GLU A 161 -19.48 1.77 3.71
CA GLU A 161 -19.24 3.05 3.02
C GLU A 161 -20.09 3.14 1.74
N PRO A 162 -20.61 4.32 1.38
CA PRO A 162 -21.27 4.52 0.08
C PRO A 162 -20.35 4.09 -1.07
N GLY A 163 -20.87 3.25 -1.96
CA GLY A 163 -20.12 2.61 -3.05
C GLY A 163 -19.52 1.26 -2.69
N ALA A 164 -19.59 0.80 -1.43
CA ALA A 164 -19.11 -0.52 -1.05
C ALA A 164 -19.95 -1.63 -1.69
N SER A 165 -19.25 -2.68 -2.12
CA SER A 165 -19.88 -3.92 -2.57
C SER A 165 -20.46 -4.67 -1.37
N ILE A 166 -21.74 -5.02 -1.44
CA ILE A 166 -22.47 -5.68 -0.36
C ILE A 166 -23.15 -6.97 -0.86
N LEU A 167 -23.37 -7.88 0.08
CA LEU A 167 -24.06 -9.13 -0.15
C LEU A 167 -25.52 -8.97 0.28
N LEU A 168 -26.43 -9.28 -0.64
CA LEU A 168 -27.88 -9.16 -0.49
C LEU A 168 -28.52 -10.55 -0.41
N HIS A 169 -29.54 -10.70 0.43
CA HIS A 169 -30.34 -11.92 0.45
C HIS A 169 -31.25 -12.01 -0.79
N HIS A 170 -31.29 -13.13 -1.50
CA HIS A 170 -32.04 -13.24 -2.77
C HIS A 170 -33.56 -13.04 -2.67
N LYS A 171 -34.20 -13.31 -1.51
CA LYS A 171 -35.66 -13.11 -1.30
C LYS A 171 -36.04 -11.72 -0.78
N SER A 172 -35.44 -11.27 0.33
CA SER A 172 -35.80 -10.02 1.01
C SER A 172 -34.92 -8.83 0.60
N VAL A 173 -33.87 -9.05 -0.19
CA VAL A 173 -32.87 -8.04 -0.59
C VAL A 173 -32.22 -7.35 0.62
N SER A 174 -32.27 -7.95 1.81
CA SER A 174 -31.62 -7.41 3.01
C SER A 174 -30.10 -7.48 2.92
N VAL A 175 -29.39 -6.55 3.56
CA VAL A 175 -27.91 -6.57 3.61
C VAL A 175 -27.46 -7.63 4.60
N VAL A 176 -26.78 -8.65 4.08
CA VAL A 176 -26.32 -9.83 4.82
C VAL A 176 -24.82 -9.74 5.13
N GLY A 177 -24.07 -8.96 4.38
CA GLY A 177 -22.64 -8.79 4.63
C GLY A 177 -22.06 -7.74 3.71
N VAL A 178 -20.86 -7.28 4.07
CA VAL A 178 -20.06 -6.46 3.17
C VAL A 178 -19.11 -7.40 2.44
N LEU A 179 -19.07 -7.30 1.12
CA LEU A 179 -18.00 -7.90 0.35
C LEU A 179 -16.83 -6.92 0.44
N THR A 180 -15.84 -7.24 1.26
CA THR A 180 -14.57 -6.50 1.22
C THR A 180 -14.03 -6.65 -0.19
N GLU A 181 -13.92 -5.55 -0.93
CA GLU A 181 -13.30 -5.56 -2.25
C GLU A 181 -11.91 -6.17 -2.10
N GLU A 182 -11.73 -7.41 -2.55
CA GLU A 182 -10.40 -7.89 -2.85
C GLU A 182 -9.89 -6.95 -3.93
N SER A 183 -8.83 -6.22 -3.60
CA SER A 183 -8.19 -5.25 -4.48
C SER A 183 -8.18 -5.77 -5.91
N ASP A 184 -8.64 -4.92 -6.85
CA ASP A 184 -8.75 -5.20 -8.28
C ASP A 184 -7.62 -6.15 -8.71
N PRO A 185 -7.90 -7.28 -9.37
CA PRO A 185 -6.88 -8.26 -9.73
C PRO A 185 -5.66 -7.62 -10.40
N LEU A 186 -5.85 -6.50 -11.10
CA LEU A 186 -4.76 -5.74 -11.70
C LEU A 186 -3.73 -5.19 -10.68
N VAL A 187 -4.18 -4.73 -9.50
CA VAL A 187 -3.29 -4.21 -8.46
C VAL A 187 -2.67 -5.35 -7.64
N SER A 188 -3.39 -6.47 -7.51
CA SER A 188 -2.82 -7.69 -6.91
C SER A 188 -1.65 -8.24 -7.75
N VAL A 189 -1.67 -8.09 -9.08
CA VAL A 189 -0.53 -8.40 -9.95
C VAL A 189 0.66 -7.45 -9.72
N MET A 190 0.42 -6.21 -9.30
CA MET A 190 1.47 -5.21 -9.02
C MET A 190 2.14 -5.40 -7.65
N LYS A 191 1.51 -6.17 -6.75
CA LYS A 191 2.13 -6.60 -5.49
C LYS A 191 3.16 -7.67 -5.78
N LEU A 192 4.42 -7.38 -5.46
CA LEU A 192 5.45 -8.41 -5.46
C LEU A 192 5.35 -9.18 -4.14
N ASP A 193 4.67 -10.33 -4.17
CA ASP A 193 4.55 -11.25 -3.02
C ASP A 193 5.90 -11.84 -2.57
N LYS A 194 6.96 -11.67 -3.35
CA LYS A 194 8.32 -12.15 -3.03
C LYS A 194 9.30 -10.99 -3.02
N ALA A 195 10.02 -10.85 -1.90
CA ALA A 195 11.19 -10.01 -1.82
C ALA A 195 12.17 -10.39 -2.95
N PRO A 196 12.65 -9.44 -3.77
CA PRO A 196 13.64 -9.72 -4.79
C PRO A 196 14.91 -10.29 -4.16
N THR A 197 15.60 -11.15 -4.88
CA THR A 197 16.79 -11.88 -4.38
C THR A 197 18.05 -11.02 -4.30
N GLU A 198 18.05 -9.83 -4.92
CA GLU A 198 19.22 -8.97 -5.03
C GLU A 198 19.42 -8.17 -3.74
N SER A 199 20.68 -8.07 -3.30
CA SER A 199 21.10 -7.31 -2.13
C SER A 199 22.04 -6.17 -2.54
N TYR A 200 22.34 -5.22 -1.65
CA TYR A 200 23.35 -4.20 -1.95
C TYR A 200 24.74 -4.79 -2.21
N ALA A 201 25.04 -5.97 -1.67
CA ALA A 201 26.31 -6.65 -1.92
C ALA A 201 26.42 -7.15 -3.38
N ASP A 202 25.30 -7.32 -4.08
CA ASP A 202 25.26 -7.66 -5.50
C ASP A 202 25.44 -6.45 -6.42
N ILE A 203 25.60 -5.24 -5.87
CA ILE A 203 25.83 -4.01 -6.64
C ILE A 203 27.31 -3.65 -6.58
N GLY A 204 27.98 -3.71 -7.73
CA GLY A 204 29.39 -3.33 -7.83
C GLY A 204 29.59 -1.82 -7.86
N GLY A 205 30.01 -1.23 -6.74
CA GLY A 205 30.30 0.21 -6.62
C GLY A 205 29.06 1.06 -6.32
N LEU A 206 29.06 2.31 -6.76
CA LEU A 206 27.97 3.28 -6.52
C LEU A 206 27.66 3.53 -5.02
N GLU A 207 28.68 3.49 -4.18
CA GLU A 207 28.54 3.58 -2.71
C GLU A 207 27.85 4.89 -2.28
N GLN A 208 28.12 5.99 -2.96
CA GLN A 208 27.48 7.27 -2.69
C GLN A 208 25.98 7.24 -3.02
N GLN A 209 25.61 6.72 -4.20
CA GLN A 209 24.21 6.62 -4.63
C GLN A 209 23.42 5.65 -3.73
N ILE A 210 24.04 4.53 -3.34
CA ILE A 210 23.45 3.59 -2.38
C ILE A 210 23.18 4.30 -1.05
N GLN A 211 24.17 5.03 -0.52
CA GLN A 211 24.00 5.77 0.74
C GLN A 211 22.85 6.79 0.66
N GLU A 212 22.74 7.55 -0.42
CA GLU A 212 21.66 8.52 -0.61
C GLU A 212 20.26 7.87 -0.65
N VAL A 213 20.13 6.70 -1.28
CA VAL A 213 18.85 5.96 -1.28
C VAL A 213 18.56 5.37 0.08
N ARG A 214 19.56 4.84 0.79
CA ARG A 214 19.40 4.31 2.15
C ARG A 214 18.91 5.38 3.12
N GLU A 215 19.49 6.58 3.07
CA GLU A 215 19.05 7.73 3.87
C GLU A 215 17.64 8.20 3.52
N SER A 216 17.19 7.98 2.29
CA SER A 216 15.90 8.47 1.82
C SER A 216 14.75 7.49 2.03
N VAL A 217 15.03 6.18 1.97
CA VAL A 217 14.01 5.13 1.97
C VAL A 217 14.17 4.21 3.19
N GLU A 218 15.37 3.67 3.43
CA GLU A 218 15.61 2.67 4.49
C GLU A 218 15.62 3.30 5.89
N LEU A 219 16.35 4.40 6.07
CA LEU A 219 16.54 5.04 7.37
C LEU A 219 15.23 5.58 7.98
N PRO A 220 14.33 6.25 7.22
CA PRO A 220 13.04 6.66 7.76
C PRO A 220 12.13 5.50 8.17
N LEU A 221 12.26 4.34 7.52
CA LEU A 221 11.44 3.17 7.80
C LEU A 221 11.96 2.40 9.03
N LEU A 222 13.29 2.27 9.18
CA LEU A 222 13.90 1.56 10.29
C LEU A 222 13.98 2.40 11.57
N HIS A 223 14.29 3.69 11.45
CA HIS A 223 14.58 4.57 12.58
C HIS A 223 13.87 5.93 12.42
N PRO A 224 12.52 5.98 12.52
CA PRO A 224 11.77 7.23 12.46
C PRO A 224 12.14 8.19 13.61
N GLU A 225 12.57 7.65 14.77
CA GLU A 225 12.96 8.41 15.96
C GLU A 225 14.03 9.48 15.66
N LEU A 226 15.00 9.17 14.78
CA LEU A 226 16.07 10.11 14.40
C LEU A 226 15.52 11.36 13.70
N TYR A 227 14.45 11.23 12.93
CA TYR A 227 13.81 12.34 12.24
C TYR A 227 12.92 13.15 13.18
N GLU A 228 12.26 12.49 14.14
CA GLU A 228 11.43 13.13 15.16
C GLU A 228 12.28 13.96 16.14
N GLU A 229 13.40 13.44 16.64
CA GLU A 229 14.31 14.16 17.53
C GLU A 229 14.93 15.38 16.85
N MET A 230 15.28 15.27 15.58
CA MET A 230 15.80 16.37 14.77
C MET A 230 14.68 17.35 14.33
N GLY A 231 13.41 16.95 14.40
CA GLY A 231 12.26 17.76 13.99
C GLY A 231 12.15 17.97 12.47
N ILE A 232 12.78 17.11 11.67
CA ILE A 232 12.77 17.20 10.20
C ILE A 232 11.83 16.16 9.61
N LYS A 233 11.12 16.51 8.53
CA LYS A 233 10.31 15.53 7.80
C LYS A 233 11.21 14.68 6.91
N PRO A 234 11.05 13.35 6.88
CA PRO A 234 11.81 12.51 5.97
C PRO A 234 11.45 12.84 4.51
N PRO A 235 12.38 12.67 3.56
CA PRO A 235 12.09 12.88 2.15
C PRO A 235 10.97 11.94 1.67
N LYS A 236 10.12 12.44 0.77
CA LYS A 236 8.95 11.72 0.27
C LYS A 236 9.25 10.87 -0.95
N GLY A 237 10.01 11.43 -1.89
CA GLY A 237 10.22 10.84 -3.21
C GLY A 237 11.68 10.93 -3.66
N VAL A 238 12.13 9.86 -4.32
CA VAL A 238 13.46 9.72 -4.91
C VAL A 238 13.32 9.46 -6.41
N ILE A 239 14.09 10.17 -7.23
CA ILE A 239 14.23 9.86 -8.66
C ILE A 239 15.63 9.37 -8.98
N LEU A 240 15.71 8.22 -9.64
CA LEU A 240 16.91 7.59 -10.16
C LEU A 240 16.97 7.90 -11.66
N TYR A 241 18.01 8.60 -12.10
CA TYR A 241 18.16 8.96 -13.51
C TYR A 241 19.58 8.75 -14.01
N GLY A 242 19.75 8.47 -15.29
CA GLY A 242 21.07 8.24 -15.89
C GLY A 242 21.00 7.41 -17.16
N ALA A 243 22.16 7.03 -17.71
CA ALA A 243 22.24 6.18 -18.89
C ALA A 243 21.55 4.81 -18.67
N PRO A 244 21.01 4.17 -19.72
CA PRO A 244 20.49 2.81 -19.61
C PRO A 244 21.61 1.83 -19.23
N GLY A 245 21.26 0.75 -18.51
CA GLY A 245 22.23 -0.28 -18.13
C GLY A 245 23.15 0.06 -16.94
N THR A 246 22.89 1.16 -16.22
CA THR A 246 23.64 1.61 -15.03
C THR A 246 23.14 1.02 -13.70
N GLY A 247 22.13 0.15 -13.73
CA GLY A 247 21.66 -0.57 -12.53
C GLY A 247 20.57 0.13 -11.70
N LYS A 248 19.87 1.13 -12.25
CA LYS A 248 18.74 1.82 -11.58
C LYS A 248 17.70 0.84 -11.01
N THR A 249 17.24 -0.10 -11.83
CA THR A 249 16.26 -1.14 -11.43
C THR A 249 16.85 -2.14 -10.43
N LEU A 250 18.16 -2.46 -10.52
CA LEU A 250 18.83 -3.35 -9.56
C LEU A 250 18.88 -2.71 -8.17
N LEU A 251 19.20 -1.42 -8.09
CA LEU A 251 19.23 -0.70 -6.82
C LEU A 251 17.86 -0.65 -6.16
N ALA A 252 16.80 -0.38 -6.92
CA ALA A 252 15.43 -0.39 -6.39
C ALA A 252 15.04 -1.77 -5.82
N LYS A 253 15.44 -2.86 -6.49
CA LYS A 253 15.23 -4.23 -5.99
C LYS A 253 16.02 -4.50 -4.72
N ALA A 254 17.29 -4.09 -4.64
CA ALA A 254 18.10 -4.26 -3.43
C ALA A 254 17.50 -3.55 -2.21
N VAL A 255 16.96 -2.33 -2.41
CA VAL A 255 16.26 -1.57 -1.36
C VAL A 255 15.01 -2.30 -0.88
N ALA A 256 14.23 -2.87 -1.82
CA ALA A 256 13.02 -3.63 -1.49
C ALA A 256 13.33 -4.87 -0.63
N ASN A 257 14.43 -5.56 -0.93
CA ASN A 257 14.86 -6.73 -0.16
C ASN A 257 15.25 -6.36 1.28
N GLN A 258 15.94 -5.23 1.47
CA GLN A 258 16.44 -4.83 2.80
C GLN A 258 15.35 -4.22 3.71
N THR A 259 14.36 -3.53 3.14
CA THR A 259 13.37 -2.79 3.92
C THR A 259 12.23 -3.64 4.46
N SER A 260 12.05 -4.89 3.99
CA SER A 260 10.94 -5.78 4.35
C SER A 260 9.54 -5.14 4.25
N ALA A 261 9.44 -4.01 3.56
CA ALA A 261 8.20 -3.26 3.36
C ALA A 261 7.47 -3.81 2.15
N THR A 262 6.16 -3.55 2.06
CA THR A 262 5.37 -3.95 0.89
C THR A 262 5.91 -3.24 -0.34
N PHE A 263 6.40 -3.99 -1.32
CA PHE A 263 6.99 -3.44 -2.54
C PHE A 263 6.00 -3.57 -3.71
N LEU A 264 5.56 -2.42 -4.21
CA LEU A 264 4.68 -2.30 -5.37
C LEU A 264 5.52 -1.88 -6.56
N ARG A 265 5.57 -2.70 -7.61
CA ARG A 265 6.29 -2.38 -8.84
C ARG A 265 5.31 -2.11 -9.96
N ILE A 266 5.46 -0.95 -10.60
CA ILE A 266 4.70 -0.56 -11.79
C ILE A 266 5.68 -0.11 -12.87
N VAL A 267 5.40 -0.47 -14.11
CA VAL A 267 6.12 0.10 -15.27
C VAL A 267 5.30 1.27 -15.82
N GLY A 268 5.94 2.39 -16.14
CA GLY A 268 5.26 3.62 -16.58
C GLY A 268 4.36 3.42 -17.81
N SER A 269 4.67 2.44 -18.66
CA SER A 269 3.84 2.06 -19.81
C SER A 269 2.51 1.39 -19.43
N GLU A 270 2.42 0.73 -18.27
CA GLU A 270 1.20 0.06 -17.77
C GLU A 270 0.13 1.06 -17.33
N LEU A 271 0.54 2.30 -17.04
CA LEU A 271 -0.39 3.39 -16.70
C LEU A 271 -1.14 3.92 -17.93
N ILE A 272 -0.72 3.57 -19.14
CA ILE A 272 -1.38 3.97 -20.39
C ILE A 272 -2.42 2.92 -20.77
N GLN A 273 -3.69 3.25 -20.55
CA GLN A 273 -4.82 2.38 -20.86
C GLN A 273 -5.55 2.80 -22.14
N LYS A 274 -6.22 1.85 -22.79
CA LYS A 274 -6.98 2.08 -24.04
C LYS A 274 -8.28 2.84 -23.80
N TYR A 275 -8.87 2.68 -22.61
CA TYR A 275 -10.12 3.31 -22.23
C TYR A 275 -9.88 4.64 -21.53
N LEU A 276 -10.73 5.61 -21.84
CA LEU A 276 -10.67 6.95 -21.27
C LEU A 276 -11.08 6.93 -19.80
N GLY A 277 -10.23 7.43 -18.90
CA GLY A 277 -10.49 7.50 -17.46
C GLY A 277 -9.92 6.33 -16.65
N ASP A 278 -9.52 5.24 -17.31
CA ASP A 278 -8.94 4.08 -16.62
C ASP A 278 -7.53 4.38 -16.09
N GLY A 279 -6.74 5.21 -16.80
CA GLY A 279 -5.41 5.63 -16.35
C GLY A 279 -5.44 6.33 -14.99
N PRO A 280 -6.19 7.44 -14.83
CA PRO A 280 -6.34 8.12 -13.54
C PRO A 280 -6.94 7.22 -12.44
N ARG A 281 -7.92 6.37 -12.78
CA ARG A 281 -8.52 5.43 -11.83
C ARG A 281 -7.48 4.45 -11.28
N LEU A 282 -6.66 3.87 -12.15
CA LEU A 282 -5.61 2.93 -11.79
C LEU A 282 -4.57 3.59 -10.86
N VAL A 283 -4.16 4.82 -11.17
CA VAL A 283 -3.24 5.58 -10.31
C VAL A 283 -3.82 5.74 -8.90
N ARG A 284 -5.09 6.10 -8.75
CA ARG A 284 -5.74 6.21 -7.43
C ARG A 284 -5.76 4.87 -6.68
N GLN A 285 -6.08 3.78 -7.37
CA GLN A 285 -6.13 2.45 -6.78
C GLN A 285 -4.74 2.00 -6.27
N ILE A 286 -3.68 2.22 -7.06
CA ILE A 286 -2.31 1.92 -6.66
C ILE A 286 -1.94 2.59 -5.34
N PHE A 287 -2.21 3.90 -5.22
CA PHE A 287 -1.89 4.63 -3.99
C PHE A 287 -2.82 4.27 -2.82
N SER A 288 -4.08 3.91 -3.06
CA SER A 288 -4.97 3.40 -2.00
C SER A 288 -4.45 2.08 -1.44
N VAL A 289 -4.06 1.15 -2.32
CA VAL A 289 -3.50 -0.15 -1.90
C VAL A 289 -2.16 0.03 -1.19
N ALA A 290 -1.30 0.95 -1.66
CA ALA A 290 -0.05 1.30 -0.99
C ALA A 290 -0.28 1.85 0.42
N ALA A 291 -1.28 2.72 0.60
CA ALA A 291 -1.65 3.29 1.88
C ALA A 291 -2.25 2.25 2.84
N GLU A 292 -3.05 1.31 2.33
CA GLU A 292 -3.62 0.20 3.10
C GLU A 292 -2.54 -0.77 3.61
N HIS A 293 -1.49 -0.98 2.82
CA HIS A 293 -0.36 -1.88 3.14
C HIS A 293 0.86 -1.13 3.71
N ALA A 294 0.66 0.07 4.29
CA ALA A 294 1.74 0.86 4.87
C ALA A 294 2.37 0.15 6.09
N PRO A 295 3.72 0.12 6.22
CA PRO A 295 4.72 0.81 5.38
C PRO A 295 4.94 0.16 4.00
N SER A 296 4.99 0.99 2.95
CA SER A 296 5.10 0.51 1.57
C SER A 296 5.99 1.38 0.69
N ILE A 297 6.55 0.76 -0.35
CA ILE A 297 7.39 1.40 -1.36
C ILE A 297 6.74 1.22 -2.72
N VAL A 298 6.43 2.33 -3.39
CA VAL A 298 5.94 2.35 -4.77
C VAL A 298 7.11 2.64 -5.71
N PHE A 299 7.51 1.64 -6.48
CA PHE A 299 8.53 1.76 -7.50
C PHE A 299 7.90 1.90 -8.89
N ILE A 300 8.14 3.03 -9.54
CA ILE A 300 7.69 3.31 -10.91
C ILE A 300 8.91 3.31 -11.83
N ASP A 301 9.05 2.27 -12.64
CA ASP A 301 10.10 2.15 -13.64
C ASP A 301 9.68 2.84 -14.95
N GLU A 302 10.62 3.33 -15.74
CA GLU A 302 10.36 3.97 -17.06
C GLU A 302 9.27 5.05 -17.04
N ILE A 303 9.33 5.95 -16.04
CA ILE A 303 8.35 7.05 -15.90
C ILE A 303 8.36 8.01 -17.09
N ASP A 304 9.42 8.02 -17.90
CA ASP A 304 9.52 8.80 -19.15
C ASP A 304 8.51 8.39 -20.22
N ALA A 305 7.95 7.17 -20.16
CA ALA A 305 6.86 6.76 -21.04
C ALA A 305 5.62 7.68 -20.92
N ILE A 306 5.28 8.08 -19.69
CA ILE A 306 4.12 8.94 -19.40
C ILE A 306 4.49 10.40 -19.14
N GLY A 307 5.72 10.65 -18.67
CA GLY A 307 6.14 11.96 -18.18
C GLY A 307 6.70 12.91 -19.22
N THR A 308 6.71 12.54 -20.50
CA THR A 308 7.22 13.40 -21.59
C THR A 308 6.52 14.76 -21.61
N LYS A 309 7.29 15.86 -21.71
CA LYS A 309 6.76 17.22 -21.94
C LYS A 309 5.97 17.23 -23.25
N ARG A 310 4.65 17.19 -23.14
CA ARG A 310 3.75 17.26 -24.30
C ARG A 310 3.19 18.67 -24.39
N TYR A 311 3.69 19.42 -25.36
CA TYR A 311 3.07 20.67 -25.80
C TYR A 311 1.73 20.32 -26.45
N GLU A 312 0.67 21.05 -26.10
CA GLU A 312 -0.73 20.91 -26.52
C GLU A 312 -0.95 20.18 -27.86
N SER A 313 -0.98 18.85 -27.83
CA SER A 313 -1.38 18.05 -28.99
C SER A 313 -2.90 17.93 -29.06
N GLN A 314 -3.46 18.04 -30.26
CA GLN A 314 -4.91 17.93 -30.50
C GLN A 314 -5.44 16.47 -30.44
N SER A 315 -4.57 15.47 -30.34
CA SER A 315 -4.93 14.05 -30.32
C SER A 315 -5.56 13.63 -28.98
N GLY A 316 -6.71 12.97 -29.03
CA GLY A 316 -7.44 12.51 -27.83
C GLY A 316 -6.63 11.56 -26.93
N GLY A 317 -5.77 10.70 -27.50
CA GLY A 317 -4.93 9.78 -26.73
C GLY A 317 -3.84 10.47 -25.91
N GLU A 318 -3.30 11.60 -26.39
CA GLU A 318 -2.27 12.34 -25.66
C GLU A 318 -2.86 13.11 -24.47
N ARG A 319 -4.09 13.61 -24.61
CA ARG A 319 -4.82 14.24 -23.51
C ARG A 319 -5.08 13.26 -22.37
N GLU A 320 -5.30 11.98 -22.66
CA GLU A 320 -5.51 10.97 -21.63
C GLU A 320 -4.23 10.64 -20.85
N ILE A 321 -3.09 10.55 -21.53
CA ILE A 321 -1.79 10.38 -20.88
C ILE A 321 -1.50 11.58 -19.97
N GLN A 322 -1.79 12.81 -20.44
CA GLN A 322 -1.64 14.02 -19.64
C GLN A 322 -2.55 14.01 -18.40
N ARG A 323 -3.81 13.57 -18.52
CA ARG A 323 -4.73 13.43 -17.38
C ARG A 323 -4.20 12.42 -16.35
N THR A 324 -3.69 11.29 -16.82
CA THR A 324 -3.08 10.25 -15.96
C THR A 324 -1.86 10.81 -15.23
N MET A 325 -1.01 11.55 -15.92
CA MET A 325 0.14 12.23 -15.31
C MET A 325 -0.29 13.26 -14.27
N LEU A 326 -1.30 14.09 -14.55
CA LEU A 326 -1.82 15.07 -13.59
C LEU A 326 -2.40 14.40 -12.34
N GLU A 327 -3.10 13.29 -12.50
CA GLU A 327 -3.59 12.50 -11.35
C GLU A 327 -2.41 11.92 -10.56
N LEU A 328 -1.37 11.39 -11.22
CA LEU A 328 -0.15 10.95 -10.54
C LEU A 328 0.50 12.10 -9.77
N LEU A 329 0.57 13.31 -10.33
CA LEU A 329 1.09 14.49 -9.61
C LEU A 329 0.24 14.82 -8.38
N ASN A 330 -1.09 14.75 -8.49
CA ASN A 330 -2.00 14.93 -7.36
C ASN A 330 -1.78 13.84 -6.30
N GLN A 331 -1.60 12.59 -6.72
CA GLN A 331 -1.23 11.46 -5.85
C GLN A 331 0.24 11.44 -5.43
N LEU A 332 1.06 12.43 -5.80
CA LEU A 332 2.41 12.65 -5.28
C LEU A 332 2.51 13.87 -4.36
N ASP A 333 1.64 14.87 -4.56
CA ASP A 333 1.64 16.13 -3.78
C ASP A 333 0.60 16.14 -2.66
N GLY A 334 -0.56 15.52 -2.95
CA GLY A 334 -1.81 15.45 -2.19
C GLY A 334 -1.73 15.71 -0.68
N PHE A 335 -2.64 16.58 -0.27
CA PHE A 335 -2.88 17.08 1.09
C PHE A 335 -3.31 16.01 2.11
N ASP A 336 -3.46 14.76 1.69
CA ASP A 336 -3.70 13.65 2.61
C ASP A 336 -2.39 13.27 3.31
N ASP A 337 -2.44 13.12 4.64
CA ASP A 337 -1.41 12.45 5.45
C ASP A 337 -1.24 11.02 4.90
N ARG A 338 -0.40 10.85 3.88
CA ARG A 338 -0.22 9.59 3.11
C ARG A 338 0.29 8.39 3.89
N GLY A 339 0.43 8.49 5.21
CA GLY A 339 1.14 7.50 6.01
C GLY A 339 2.57 7.29 5.51
N ASP A 340 3.11 6.10 5.78
CA ASP A 340 4.49 5.73 5.46
C ASP A 340 4.59 5.08 4.07
N VAL A 341 4.21 5.83 3.03
CA VAL A 341 4.37 5.42 1.62
C VAL A 341 5.54 6.18 1.00
N LYS A 342 6.56 5.45 0.54
CA LYS A 342 7.73 6.02 -0.15
C LYS A 342 7.63 5.77 -1.65
N VAL A 343 8.02 6.76 -2.45
CA VAL A 343 7.98 6.65 -3.91
C VAL A 343 9.39 6.70 -4.50
N ILE A 344 9.72 5.70 -5.31
CA ILE A 344 10.96 5.62 -6.07
C ILE A 344 10.60 5.62 -7.55
N MET A 345 11.19 6.55 -8.32
CA MET A 345 10.97 6.64 -9.76
C MET A 345 12.28 6.40 -10.50
N ALA A 346 12.25 5.63 -11.58
CA ALA A 346 13.40 5.45 -12.46
C ALA A 346 13.11 6.02 -13.85
N THR A 347 14.06 6.78 -14.39
CA THR A 347 14.00 7.32 -15.76
C THR A 347 15.37 7.23 -16.43
N ASN A 348 15.39 7.10 -17.75
CA ASN A 348 16.61 7.25 -18.53
C ASN A 348 16.88 8.71 -18.93
N LYS A 349 15.82 9.51 -19.06
CA LYS A 349 15.89 10.91 -19.51
C LYS A 349 15.12 11.80 -18.55
N ILE A 350 15.83 12.48 -17.65
CA ILE A 350 15.20 13.42 -16.72
C ILE A 350 14.76 14.73 -17.41
N GLU A 351 15.43 15.11 -18.50
CA GLU A 351 15.18 16.35 -19.25
C GLU A 351 13.85 16.37 -20.00
N THR A 352 13.35 15.19 -20.38
CA THR A 352 12.06 15.01 -21.06
C THR A 352 10.89 15.05 -20.09
N LEU A 353 11.14 14.89 -18.78
CA LEU A 353 10.09 14.88 -17.77
C LEU A 353 9.49 16.27 -17.51
N ASP A 354 8.20 16.31 -17.20
CA ASP A 354 7.51 17.53 -16.77
C ASP A 354 8.21 18.15 -15.54
N PRO A 355 8.61 19.44 -15.58
CA PRO A 355 9.18 20.15 -14.45
C PRO A 355 8.28 20.15 -13.20
N ALA A 356 6.96 20.00 -13.38
CA ALA A 356 6.01 19.87 -12.27
C ALA A 356 6.23 18.61 -11.44
N LEU A 357 6.72 17.52 -12.04
CA LEU A 357 6.97 16.26 -11.34
C LEU A 357 8.23 16.34 -10.48
N ILE A 358 9.29 16.96 -11.01
CA ILE A 358 10.61 17.09 -10.37
C ILE A 358 10.72 18.25 -9.37
N ARG A 359 9.60 18.90 -9.04
CA ARG A 359 9.56 20.04 -8.12
C ARG A 359 9.82 19.55 -6.68
N PRO A 360 10.66 20.26 -5.89
CA PRO A 360 10.86 19.97 -4.47
C PRO A 360 9.52 19.94 -3.71
N GLY A 361 9.37 19.00 -2.77
CA GLY A 361 8.11 18.70 -2.07
C GLY A 361 7.36 17.47 -2.60
N ARG A 362 7.61 17.08 -3.86
CA ARG A 362 7.17 15.82 -4.47
C ARG A 362 8.32 14.84 -4.58
N ILE A 363 9.41 15.31 -5.20
CA ILE A 363 10.68 14.61 -5.31
C ILE A 363 11.74 15.47 -4.63
N ASP A 364 12.28 14.96 -3.53
CA ASP A 364 13.26 15.68 -2.71
C ASP A 364 14.69 15.30 -3.08
N ARG A 365 14.89 14.07 -3.58
CA ARG A 365 16.22 13.54 -3.96
C ARG A 365 16.28 13.15 -5.43
N LYS A 366 17.32 13.62 -6.10
CA LYS A 366 17.63 13.33 -7.50
C LYS A 366 19.00 12.70 -7.57
N ILE A 367 19.04 11.41 -7.90
CA ILE A 367 20.25 10.60 -7.86
C ILE A 367 20.66 10.27 -9.29
N LEU A 368 21.85 10.75 -9.66
CA LEU A 368 22.45 10.55 -10.96
C LEU A 368 23.25 9.25 -10.99
N PHE A 369 23.00 8.44 -12.01
CA PHE A 369 23.76 7.24 -12.35
C PHE A 369 24.61 7.52 -13.59
N GLU A 370 25.90 7.66 -13.36
CA GLU A 370 26.90 7.83 -14.42
C GLU A 370 27.42 6.48 -14.91
N ASN A 371 28.19 6.50 -15.99
CA ASN A 371 28.89 5.31 -16.46
C ASN A 371 29.96 4.88 -15.44
N PRO A 372 30.21 3.58 -15.29
CA PRO A 372 31.12 3.09 -14.25
C PRO A 372 32.59 3.46 -14.54
N ASP A 373 33.29 3.93 -13.51
CA ASP A 373 34.75 4.12 -13.53
C ASP A 373 35.51 2.80 -13.65
N GLN A 374 36.81 2.84 -13.98
CA GLN A 374 37.67 1.64 -14.05
C GLN A 374 37.63 0.80 -12.75
N ASN A 375 37.69 1.45 -11.59
CA ASN A 375 37.59 0.77 -10.29
C ASN A 375 36.23 0.10 -10.10
N THR A 376 35.15 0.78 -10.51
CA THR A 376 33.78 0.27 -10.44
C THR A 376 33.58 -0.89 -11.41
N LYS A 377 34.10 -0.79 -12.64
CA LYS A 377 34.12 -1.89 -13.63
C LYS A 377 34.82 -3.12 -13.05
N LYS A 378 35.98 -2.96 -12.38
CA LYS A 378 36.68 -4.06 -11.72
C LYS A 378 35.79 -4.78 -10.70
N LYS A 379 35.07 -4.01 -9.86
CA LYS A 379 34.11 -4.58 -8.89
C LYS A 379 32.98 -5.33 -9.60
N ILE A 380 32.41 -4.77 -10.66
CA ILE A 380 31.30 -5.40 -11.43
C ILE A 380 31.77 -6.71 -12.09
N PHE A 381 32.93 -6.71 -12.75
CA PHE A 381 33.50 -7.92 -13.34
C PHE A 381 33.77 -8.99 -12.29
N THR A 382 34.36 -8.63 -11.15
CA THR A 382 34.62 -9.55 -10.04
C THR A 382 33.32 -10.16 -9.51
N LEU A 383 32.27 -9.34 -9.37
CA LEU A 383 30.98 -9.79 -8.87
C LEU A 383 30.32 -10.80 -9.82
N HIS A 384 30.25 -10.51 -11.13
CA HIS A 384 29.62 -11.41 -12.09
C HIS A 384 30.44 -12.68 -12.33
N THR A 385 31.76 -12.60 -12.25
CA THR A 385 32.65 -13.77 -12.39
C THR A 385 32.74 -14.62 -11.14
N SER A 386 32.37 -14.12 -9.96
CA SER A 386 32.42 -14.88 -8.69
C SER A 386 31.64 -16.20 -8.71
N LYS A 387 30.58 -16.28 -9.52
CA LYS A 387 29.75 -17.49 -9.69
C LYS A 387 30.25 -18.39 -10.83
N MET A 388 31.23 -17.94 -11.61
CA MET A 388 31.74 -18.64 -12.79
C MET A 388 33.06 -19.37 -12.46
N SER A 389 33.30 -20.49 -13.15
CA SER A 389 34.60 -21.16 -13.10
C SER A 389 35.53 -20.59 -14.17
N LEU A 390 36.44 -19.72 -13.76
CA LEU A 390 37.45 -19.12 -14.64
C LEU A 390 38.64 -20.07 -14.83
N GLY A 391 39.26 -20.05 -16.02
CA GLY A 391 40.58 -20.62 -16.25
C GLY A 391 41.69 -19.75 -15.66
N ASP A 392 42.86 -20.35 -15.42
CA ASP A 392 44.03 -19.66 -14.86
C ASP A 392 44.62 -18.62 -15.84
N ASP A 393 44.18 -18.67 -17.10
CA ASP A 393 44.57 -17.81 -18.21
C ASP A 393 43.78 -16.48 -18.29
N VAL A 394 42.72 -16.32 -17.50
CA VAL A 394 41.81 -15.16 -17.60
C VAL A 394 42.36 -13.96 -16.83
N ASP A 395 42.72 -12.91 -17.56
CA ASP A 395 43.07 -11.60 -17.00
C ASP A 395 41.95 -10.58 -17.23
N LEU A 396 41.22 -10.24 -16.16
CA LEU A 396 40.13 -9.26 -16.22
C LEU A 396 40.65 -7.82 -16.39
N GLU A 397 41.91 -7.55 -16.04
CA GLU A 397 42.49 -6.21 -16.13
C GLU A 397 42.66 -5.73 -17.57
N GLU A 398 42.85 -6.67 -18.53
CA GLU A 398 42.91 -6.37 -19.96
C GLU A 398 41.63 -5.66 -20.44
N PHE A 399 40.46 -6.05 -19.92
CA PHE A 399 39.16 -5.48 -20.30
C PHE A 399 38.84 -4.18 -19.57
N ILE A 400 39.37 -4.00 -18.35
CA ILE A 400 39.11 -2.82 -17.52
C ILE A 400 39.93 -1.62 -17.99
N ASN A 401 41.18 -1.87 -18.41
CA ASN A 401 42.12 -0.82 -18.83
C ASN A 401 41.77 -0.20 -20.19
N GLN A 402 40.94 -0.89 -20.99
CA GLN A 402 40.47 -0.35 -22.26
C GLN A 402 39.46 0.77 -22.03
N LYS A 403 39.64 1.89 -22.74
CA LYS A 403 38.79 3.09 -22.65
C LYS A 403 37.49 2.94 -23.42
N ASP A 404 36.76 1.87 -23.13
CA ASP A 404 35.47 1.61 -23.75
C ASP A 404 34.33 2.03 -22.81
N ASP A 405 33.32 2.70 -23.35
CA ASP A 405 32.10 3.08 -22.64
C ASP A 405 31.18 1.87 -22.45
N LEU A 406 31.59 0.96 -21.55
CA LEU A 406 30.83 -0.22 -21.15
C LEU A 406 29.90 0.11 -19.98
N SER A 407 28.62 -0.20 -20.12
CA SER A 407 27.65 -0.16 -19.03
C SER A 407 27.74 -1.43 -18.16
N GLY A 408 27.18 -1.39 -16.95
CA GLY A 408 27.10 -2.58 -16.08
C GLY A 408 26.32 -3.73 -16.73
N ALA A 409 25.29 -3.40 -17.51
CA ALA A 409 24.55 -4.38 -18.31
C ALA A 409 25.43 -5.03 -19.40
N ASP A 410 26.29 -4.25 -20.07
CA ASP A 410 27.22 -4.77 -21.08
C ASP A 410 28.21 -5.76 -20.44
N ILE A 411 28.74 -5.44 -19.25
CA ILE A 411 29.67 -6.32 -18.53
C ILE A 411 29.00 -7.66 -18.17
N ARG A 412 27.75 -7.60 -17.69
CA ARG A 412 26.96 -8.81 -17.41
C ARG A 412 26.72 -9.63 -18.68
N ALA A 413 26.41 -8.98 -19.79
CA ALA A 413 26.22 -9.64 -21.08
C ALA A 413 27.52 -10.34 -21.54
N ILE A 414 28.68 -9.68 -21.41
CA ILE A 414 29.99 -10.26 -21.76
C ILE A 414 30.26 -11.52 -20.95
N CYS A 415 30.05 -11.48 -19.63
CA CYS A 415 30.24 -12.65 -18.78
C CYS A 415 29.30 -13.80 -19.15
N THR A 416 28.03 -13.48 -19.46
CA THR A 416 27.02 -14.49 -19.82
C THR A 416 27.32 -15.14 -21.17
N GLU A 417 27.70 -14.35 -22.17
CA GLU A 417 28.10 -14.85 -23.49
C GLU A 417 29.37 -15.69 -23.44
N ALA A 418 30.39 -15.28 -22.67
CA ALA A 418 31.61 -16.06 -22.48
C ALA A 418 31.30 -17.43 -21.85
N GLY A 419 30.42 -17.47 -20.83
CA GLY A 419 29.95 -18.72 -20.24
C GLY A 419 29.20 -19.60 -21.25
N LEU A 420 28.37 -19.01 -22.11
CA LEU A 420 27.62 -19.72 -23.14
C LEU A 420 28.54 -20.30 -24.24
N MET A 421 29.61 -19.60 -24.61
CA MET A 421 30.61 -20.10 -25.56
C MET A 421 31.36 -21.31 -24.99
N ALA A 422 31.79 -21.25 -23.73
CA ALA A 422 32.41 -22.39 -23.06
C ALA A 422 31.46 -23.61 -23.01
N LEU A 423 30.18 -23.38 -22.69
CA LEU A 423 29.14 -24.42 -22.71
C LEU A 423 28.93 -25.02 -24.11
N ARG A 424 28.99 -24.22 -25.17
CA ARG A 424 28.85 -24.69 -26.56
C ARG A 424 29.94 -25.68 -26.94
N GLU A 425 31.15 -25.46 -26.43
CA GLU A 425 32.29 -26.37 -26.58
C GLU A 425 32.35 -27.48 -25.53
N ARG A 426 31.32 -27.60 -24.69
CA ARG A 426 31.22 -28.58 -23.58
C ARG A 426 32.35 -28.44 -22.56
N ARG A 427 32.90 -27.24 -22.39
CA ARG A 427 33.91 -26.89 -21.39
C ARG A 427 33.22 -26.32 -20.14
N MET A 428 33.70 -26.70 -18.96
CA MET A 428 33.22 -26.17 -17.68
C MET A 428 34.04 -24.99 -17.14
N ARG A 429 35.16 -24.66 -17.80
CA ARG A 429 36.01 -23.51 -17.49
C ARG A 429 35.97 -22.54 -18.66
N VAL A 430 35.77 -21.26 -18.35
CA VAL A 430 35.80 -20.16 -19.33
C VAL A 430 37.25 -19.73 -19.50
N GLN A 431 37.70 -19.67 -20.76
CA GLN A 431 39.06 -19.23 -21.12
C GLN A 431 39.05 -17.79 -21.60
N MET A 432 40.25 -17.20 -21.70
CA MET A 432 40.42 -15.80 -22.13
C MET A 432 39.90 -15.56 -23.56
N ASP A 433 40.04 -16.55 -24.45
CA ASP A 433 39.55 -16.47 -25.83
C ASP A 433 38.02 -16.37 -25.89
N ASP A 434 37.30 -17.01 -24.97
CA ASP A 434 35.84 -16.91 -24.87
C ASP A 434 35.41 -15.48 -24.51
N PHE A 435 36.14 -14.81 -23.60
CA PHE A 435 35.89 -13.42 -23.24
C PHE A 435 36.17 -12.45 -24.40
N ARG A 436 37.25 -12.67 -25.16
CA ARG A 436 37.57 -11.86 -26.34
C ARG A 436 36.48 -11.98 -27.41
N ALA A 437 36.05 -13.19 -27.72
CA ALA A 437 34.98 -13.45 -28.68
C ALA A 437 33.62 -12.88 -28.22
N ALA A 438 33.28 -13.05 -26.93
CA ALA A 438 32.06 -12.50 -26.34
C ALA A 438 32.02 -10.96 -26.43
N ARG A 439 33.15 -10.31 -26.13
CA ARG A 439 33.26 -8.85 -26.22
C ARG A 439 33.07 -8.35 -27.64
N GLU A 440 33.74 -8.96 -28.62
CA GLU A 440 33.62 -8.56 -30.02
C GLU A 440 32.16 -8.65 -30.51
N ARG A 441 31.47 -9.73 -30.12
CA ARG A 441 30.06 -9.93 -30.45
C ARG A 441 29.17 -8.81 -29.87
N ILE A 442 29.33 -8.50 -28.59
CA ILE A 442 28.50 -7.49 -27.91
C ILE A 442 28.81 -6.08 -28.42
N MET A 443 30.08 -5.77 -28.69
CA MET A 443 30.44 -4.49 -29.30
C MET A 443 29.84 -4.31 -30.70
N LYS A 444 29.82 -5.37 -31.52
CA LYS A 444 29.14 -5.33 -32.83
C LYS A 444 27.65 -5.05 -32.66
N THR A 445 26.97 -5.75 -31.75
CA THR A 445 25.55 -5.51 -31.46
C THR A 445 25.29 -4.07 -31.00
N LYS A 446 26.18 -3.49 -30.20
CA LYS A 446 26.07 -2.09 -29.74
C LYS A 446 26.29 -1.07 -30.87
N GLN A 447 27.19 -1.35 -31.81
CA GLN A 447 27.43 -0.51 -32.99
C GLN A 447 26.30 -0.59 -34.02
N ASP A 448 25.69 -1.77 -34.19
CA ASP A 448 24.61 -2.00 -35.15
C ASP A 448 23.25 -1.45 -34.67
N GLY A 449 23.14 -1.01 -33.41
CA GLY A 449 21.93 -0.36 -32.87
C GLY A 449 20.68 -1.26 -32.82
N GLY A 450 20.85 -2.57 -33.01
CA GLY A 450 19.73 -3.54 -33.02
C GLY A 450 19.23 -3.86 -31.60
N PRO A 451 17.92 -4.07 -31.41
CA PRO A 451 17.41 -4.56 -30.14
C PRO A 451 18.01 -5.93 -29.81
N VAL A 452 18.27 -6.16 -28.53
CA VAL A 452 18.71 -7.46 -28.00
C VAL A 452 17.53 -8.43 -28.07
N GLU A 453 17.25 -8.95 -29.26
CA GLU A 453 16.29 -10.01 -29.49
C GLU A 453 16.87 -11.32 -28.92
N GLY A 454 16.35 -11.79 -27.78
CA GLY A 454 16.54 -13.19 -27.36
C GLY A 454 16.85 -13.49 -25.89
N LEU A 455 16.67 -12.58 -24.94
CA LEU A 455 16.90 -12.88 -23.51
C LEU A 455 15.70 -12.65 -22.57
N TYR A 456 14.48 -12.84 -23.08
CA TYR A 456 13.30 -13.03 -22.24
C TYR A 456 12.60 -14.33 -22.63
N LEU A 457 12.86 -15.38 -21.86
CA LEU A 457 11.97 -16.51 -21.62
C LEU A 457 12.15 -16.94 -20.17
#